data_AF-A0A3A0BFG0-F1
#
_entry.id   AF-A0A3A0BFG0-F1
#
_cell.length_a   1.000
_cell.length_b   1.000
_cell.length_c   1.000
_cell.angle_alpha   90.00
_cell.angle_beta   90.00
_cell.angle_gamma   90.00
#
_symmetry.space_group_name_H-M   'P 1'
#
loop_
_entity.id
_entity.type
_entity.pdbx_description
1 polymer ?
#
loop_
_entity_poly.entity_id
_entity_poly.type
_entity_poly.pdbx_seq_one_letter_code
_entity_poly.pdbx_strand_id
1 'polypeptide(L)' 'MSAASSPIGQSVWPIYGHEWAVHLLQRTLDPQAAGPHHAYLFLGPPQVGKSTLARSFAQALLCSAEQGRPCGVCR' A
#
# COMPACT_ATOMS: atom_id res chain seq x y z
N MET A 1 5.38 29.56 0.66
CA MET A 1 4.27 30.16 -0.11
C MET A 1 3.58 29.06 -0.87
N SER A 2 2.33 28.79 -0.48
CA SER A 2 1.20 28.19 -1.22
C SER A 2 1.41 26.94 -2.08
N ALA A 3 0.55 25.92 -2.08
CA ALA A 3 -0.57 25.51 -1.24
C ALA A 3 -0.90 24.11 -1.78
N ALA A 4 -0.60 23.05 -1.03
CA ALA A 4 -0.96 21.69 -1.40
C ALA A 4 -2.42 21.45 -1.02
N SER A 5 -3.34 21.89 -1.88
CA SER A 5 -4.75 21.55 -1.80
C SER A 5 -5.08 20.52 -2.88
N SER A 6 -5.27 19.26 -2.47
CA SER A 6 -6.15 18.33 -3.20
C SER A 6 -7.04 17.60 -2.20
N PRO A 7 -8.37 17.63 -2.38
CA PRO A 7 -9.34 17.24 -1.37
C PRO A 7 -9.74 15.76 -1.50
N ILE A 8 -10.27 15.22 -0.40
CA ILE A 8 -10.87 13.89 -0.22
C ILE A 8 -9.86 12.72 -0.07
N GLY A 9 -9.50 12.42 1.18
CA GLY A 9 -9.36 11.04 1.67
C GLY A 9 -8.34 10.10 1.03
N GLN A 10 -7.27 10.59 0.42
CA GLN A 10 -6.27 9.72 -0.21
C GLN A 10 -5.37 9.09 0.85
N SER A 11 -5.67 7.86 1.25
CA SER A 11 -4.61 6.93 1.59
C SER A 11 -3.66 6.86 0.39
N VAL A 12 -2.35 6.79 0.64
CA VAL A 12 -1.31 6.63 -0.41
C VAL A 12 -1.58 5.43 -1.33
N TRP A 13 -2.40 4.50 -0.85
CA TRP A 13 -2.79 3.28 -1.53
C TRP A 13 -4.06 3.52 -2.35
N PRO A 14 -4.05 3.26 -3.68
CA PRO A 14 -5.23 3.42 -4.54
C PRO A 14 -6.21 2.24 -4.37
N ILE A 15 -6.60 1.93 -3.13
CA ILE A 15 -7.42 0.79 -2.74
C ILE A 15 -8.67 1.28 -2.05
N TYR A 16 -9.83 0.89 -2.57
CA TYR A 16 -11.13 1.10 -1.95
C TYR A 16 -11.57 -0.20 -1.26
N GLY A 17 -12.01 -0.11 0.00
CA GLY A 17 -12.20 -1.29 0.84
C GLY A 17 -10.88 -1.94 1.27
N HIS A 18 -10.95 -3.15 1.83
CA HIS A 18 -9.77 -3.92 2.27
C HIS A 18 -8.89 -3.18 3.29
N GLU A 19 -9.45 -2.26 4.08
CA GLU A 19 -8.73 -1.38 5.00
C GLU A 19 -7.91 -2.18 6.02
N TRP A 20 -8.50 -3.27 6.54
CA TRP A 20 -7.83 -4.16 7.46
C TRP A 20 -6.58 -4.81 6.83
N ALA A 21 -6.66 -5.18 5.54
CA ALA A 21 -5.56 -5.83 4.82
C ALA A 21 -4.47 -4.81 4.49
N VAL A 22 -4.85 -3.60 4.09
CA VAL A 22 -3.89 -2.49 3.88
C VAL A 22 -3.14 -2.20 5.17
N HIS A 23 -3.85 -2.05 6.30
CA HIS A 23 -3.21 -1.81 7.60
C HIS A 23 -2.28 -2.96 8.01
N LEU A 24 -2.67 -4.21 7.78
CA LEU A 24 -1.82 -5.37 8.05
C LEU A 24 -0.52 -5.31 7.23
N LEU A 25 -0.61 -5.05 5.93
CA LEU A 25 0.53 -5.00 5.02
C LEU A 25 1.42 -3.79 5.27
N GLN A 26 0.86 -2.64 5.65
CA GLN A 26 1.64 -1.46 6.02
C GLN A 26 2.54 -1.71 7.22
N ARG A 27 2.09 -2.49 8.21
CA ARG A 27 2.91 -2.86 9.38
C ARG A 27 4.14 -3.67 9.00
N THR A 28 4.08 -4.46 7.92
CA THR A 28 5.24 -5.26 7.48
C THR A 28 6.28 -4.42 6.73
N LEU A 29 5.95 -3.18 6.36
CA LEU A 29 6.87 -2.23 5.74
C LEU A 29 7.67 -1.41 6.76
N ASP A 30 7.28 -1.45 8.03
CA ASP A 30 8.00 -0.77 9.11
C ASP A 30 9.36 -1.46 9.33
N PRO A 31 10.48 -0.73 9.21
CA PRO A 31 11.82 -1.27 9.48
C PRO A 31 12.01 -1.82 10.90
N GLN A 32 11.18 -1.40 11.86
CA GLN A 32 11.22 -1.88 13.25
C GLN A 32 10.35 -3.12 13.49
N ALA A 33 9.52 -3.51 12.51
CA ALA A 33 8.71 -4.73 12.59
C ALA A 33 9.52 -5.96 12.15
N ALA A 34 8.91 -7.14 12.23
CA ALA A 34 9.52 -8.40 11.77
C ALA A 34 9.80 -8.46 10.26
N GLY A 35 9.41 -7.43 9.50
CA GLY A 35 9.56 -7.34 8.06
C GLY A 35 8.50 -8.13 7.27
N PRO A 36 8.59 -8.13 5.93
CA PRO A 36 7.66 -8.85 5.07
C PRO A 36 7.89 -10.37 5.09
N HIS A 37 6.81 -11.13 4.97
CA HIS A 37 6.88 -12.57 4.78
C HIS A 37 7.30 -12.91 3.34
N HIS A 38 7.88 -14.10 3.16
CA HIS A 38 8.32 -14.57 1.84
C HIS A 38 7.17 -14.77 0.84
N ALA A 39 5.95 -15.02 1.34
CA ALA A 39 4.78 -15.29 0.51
C ALA A 39 3.49 -14.78 1.16
N TYR A 40 2.54 -14.34 0.31
CA TYR A 40 1.21 -13.88 0.69
C TYR A 40 0.16 -14.51 -0.22
N LEU A 41 -0.97 -14.96 0.37
CA LEU A 41 -2.12 -15.47 -0.36
C LEU A 41 -3.27 -14.46 -0.31
N PHE A 42 -3.63 -13.89 -1.47
CA PHE A 42 -4.77 -12.99 -1.60
C PHE A 42 -6.02 -13.78 -2.04
N LEU A 43 -6.90 -14.10 -1.09
CA LEU A 43 -8.09 -14.91 -1.31
C LEU A 43 -9.38 -14.08 -1.21
N GLY A 44 -10.37 -14.38 -2.06
CA GLY A 44 -11.68 -13.74 -2.05
C GLY A 44 -12.40 -13.81 -3.40
N PRO A 45 -13.64 -13.30 -3.50
CA PRO A 45 -14.47 -13.40 -4.69
C PRO A 45 -13.81 -12.81 -5.96
N PRO A 46 -14.22 -13.22 -7.16
CA PRO A 46 -13.76 -12.62 -8.41
C PRO A 46 -13.98 -11.09 -8.42
N GLN A 47 -13.05 -10.36 -9.04
CA GLN A 47 -13.14 -8.92 -9.32
C GLN A 47 -13.23 -7.96 -8.12
N VAL A 48 -12.98 -8.40 -6.88
CA VAL A 48 -12.98 -7.51 -5.70
C VAL A 48 -11.70 -6.65 -5.53
N GLY A 49 -10.76 -6.66 -6.47
CA GLY A 49 -9.54 -5.83 -6.39
C GLY A 49 -8.32 -6.49 -5.70
N LYS A 50 -8.34 -7.80 -5.48
CA LYS A 50 -7.21 -8.56 -4.87
C LYS A 50 -5.88 -8.33 -5.59
N SER A 51 -5.88 -8.39 -6.92
CA SER A 51 -4.68 -8.17 -7.75
C SER A 51 -4.20 -6.73 -7.66
N THR A 52 -5.11 -5.76 -7.52
CA THR A 52 -4.78 -4.35 -7.33
C THR A 52 -4.08 -4.14 -5.98
N LEU A 53 -4.60 -4.75 -4.92
CA LEU A 53 -3.98 -4.71 -3.59
C LEU A 53 -2.59 -5.35 -3.60
N ALA A 54 -2.46 -6.55 -4.18
CA ALA A 54 -1.18 -7.25 -4.29
C ALA A 54 -0.13 -6.43 -5.06
N ARG A 55 -0.52 -5.81 -6.18
CA ARG A 55 0.36 -4.93 -6.97
C ARG A 55 0.76 -3.67 -6.18
N SER A 56 -0.18 -3.04 -5.47
CA SER A 56 0.11 -1.85 -4.66
C SER A 56 1.07 -2.17 -3.51
N PHE A 57 0.92 -3.35 -2.89
CA PHE A 57 1.85 -3.81 -1.86
C PHE A 57 3.25 -4.08 -2.43
N ALA A 58 3.34 -4.72 -3.59
CA ALA A 58 4.63 -4.93 -4.27
C ALA A 58 5.33 -3.59 -4.59
N GLN A 59 4.58 -2.60 -5.07
CA GLN A 59 5.09 -1.24 -5.26
C GLN A 59 5.57 -0.63 -3.94
N ALA A 60 4.83 -0.82 -2.86
CA ALA A 60 5.21 -0.30 -1.54
C ALA A 60 6.50 -0.94 -1.01
N LEU A 61 6.69 -2.24 -1.21
CA LEU A 61 7.91 -2.97 -0.83
C LEU A 61 9.16 -2.47 -1.55
N LEU A 62 9.03 -2.14 -2.85
CA LEU A 62 10.14 -1.69 -3.70
C LEU A 62 10.34 -0.17 -3.68
N CYS A 63 9.38 0.58 -3.13
CA CYS A 63 9.40 2.04 -3.12
C CYS A 63 10.61 2.58 -2.34
N SER A 64 11.39 3.50 -2.92
CA SER A 64 12.58 4.07 -2.26
C SER A 64 12.28 5.18 -1.24
N ALA A 65 11.01 5.59 -1.11
CA ALA A 65 10.61 6.58 -0.11
C ALA A 65 10.58 5.96 1.30
N GLU A 66 11.10 6.68 2.30
CA GLU A 66 11.08 6.28 3.71
C GLU A 66 9.67 6.31 4.31
N GLN A 67 8.83 7.25 3.89
CA GLN A 67 7.43 7.37 4.30
C GLN A 67 6.53 7.52 3.08
N GLY A 68 5.23 7.25 3.27
CA GLY A 68 4.25 7.39 2.18
C GLY A 68 4.48 6.40 1.04
N ARG A 69 4.74 5.13 1.37
CA ARG A 69 4.90 4.03 0.40
C ARG A 69 3.51 3.43 0.09
N PRO A 70 3.14 3.20 -1.18
CA PRO A 70 3.89 3.47 -2.40
C PRO A 70 3.81 4.96 -2.85
N CYS A 71 4.94 5.59 -3.18
CA CYS A 71 4.93 7.03 -3.51
C CYS A 71 4.42 7.35 -4.93
N GLY A 72 4.34 6.35 -5.82
CA GLY A 72 3.84 6.51 -7.19
C GLY A 72 4.78 7.28 -8.15
N VAL A 73 5.94 7.74 -7.68
CA VAL A 73 6.90 8.54 -8.47
C VAL A 73 8.28 7.92 -8.60
N CYS A 74 8.60 6.90 -7.79
CA CYS A 74 9.83 6.13 -7.95
C CYS A 74 9.70 5.13 -9.10
N ARG A 75 10.83 4.78 -9.73
CA ARG A 75 10.88 3.82 -10.84
C ARG A 75 10.91 2.39 -10.34
#